data_AF-A0A3D3B968-F1
#
_entry.id   AF-A0A3D3B968-F1
#
_cell.length_a   1.000
_cell.length_b   1.000
_cell.length_c   1.000
_cell.angle_alpha   90.00
_cell.angle_beta   90.00
_cell.angle_gamma   90.00
#
_symmetry.space_group_name_H-M   'P 1'
#
loop_
_entity.id
_entity.type
_entity.pdbx_description
1 polymer ?
#
loop_
_entity_poly.entity_id
_entity_poly.type
_entity_poly.pdbx_seq_one_letter_code
_entity_poly.pdbx_strand_id
1 'polypeptide(L)' 'ETTIVIPADKQSLISWAYENAVVDGREDHEDGSVSLDVRLTARQADELDRKLGSGQKAQKEDWER' A
#
# COMPACT_ATOMS: atom_id res chain seq x y z
N GLU A 1 -12.71 -0.71 -1.61
CA GLU A 1 -11.66 0.31 -1.55
C GLU A 1 -10.84 0.03 -0.33
N THR A 2 -9.52 0.23 -0.39
CA THR A 2 -8.60 0.04 0.73
C THR A 2 -7.52 1.11 0.68
N THR A 3 -7.10 1.60 1.84
CA THR A 3 -5.94 2.48 1.95
C THR A 3 -4.68 1.65 2.15
N ILE A 4 -3.62 1.94 1.42
CA ILE A 4 -2.29 1.34 1.58
C ILE A 4 -1.28 2.44 1.89
N VAL A 5 -0.24 2.11 2.66
CA VAL A 5 0.88 3.03 2.92
C VAL A 5 2.12 2.50 2.21
N ILE A 6 2.71 3.33 1.36
CA ILE A 6 3.97 3.06 0.68
C ILE A 6 5.08 3.82 1.44
N PRO A 7 6.02 3.10 2.07
CA PRO A 7 7.17 3.73 2.74
C PRO A 7 8.05 4.56 1.79
N ALA A 8 8.76 5.54 2.34
CA ALA A 8 9.65 6.43 1.57
C ALA A 8 10.74 5.67 0.80
N ASP A 9 11.25 4.56 1.33
CA ASP A 9 12.24 3.69 0.70
C ASP A 9 11.66 2.78 -0.41
N LYS A 10 10.32 2.78 -0.57
CA LYS A 10 9.59 1.95 -1.55
C LYS A 10 8.73 2.77 -2.51
N GLN A 11 9.03 4.06 -2.69
CA GLN A 11 8.26 4.92 -3.60
C GLN A 11 8.21 4.44 -5.06
N SER A 12 9.13 3.57 -5.50
CA SER A 12 9.03 2.91 -6.82
C SER A 12 7.75 2.08 -6.99
N LEU A 13 7.10 1.68 -5.89
CA LEU A 13 5.81 0.97 -5.90
C LEU A 13 4.62 1.89 -6.23
N ILE A 14 4.77 3.21 -6.12
CA ILE A 14 3.72 4.17 -6.49
C ILE A 14 3.42 4.03 -7.99
N SER A 15 4.43 3.98 -8.84
CA SER A 15 4.24 3.76 -10.29
C SER A 15 3.50 2.47 -10.57
N TRP A 16 3.90 1.38 -9.89
CA TRP A 16 3.21 0.10 -10.02
C TRP A 16 1.73 0.19 -9.61
N ALA A 17 1.41 0.89 -8.52
CA ALA A 17 0.04 1.07 -8.05
C ALA A 17 -0.82 1.82 -9.08
N TYR A 18 -0.30 2.89 -9.70
CA TYR A 18 -1.01 3.59 -10.78
C TYR A 18 -1.18 2.74 -12.05
N GLU A 19 -0.26 1.82 -12.33
CA GLU A 19 -0.35 0.94 -13.51
C GLU A 19 -1.28 -0.25 -13.30
N ASN A 20 -1.44 -0.71 -12.05
CA ASN A 20 -2.10 -1.99 -11.76
C ASN A 20 -3.36 -1.84 -10.90
N ALA A 21 -3.63 -0.69 -10.32
CA ALA A 21 -4.80 -0.44 -9.48
C ALA A 21 -5.59 0.76 -9.99
N VAL A 22 -6.83 0.90 -9.53
CA VAL A 22 -7.51 2.18 -9.59
C VAL A 22 -7.14 2.96 -8.33
N VAL A 23 -6.50 4.11 -8.49
CA VAL A 23 -6.13 5.02 -7.40
C VAL A 23 -7.18 6.12 -7.33
N ASP A 24 -7.92 6.17 -6.24
CA ASP A 24 -8.99 7.14 -6.00
C ASP A 24 -8.51 8.31 -5.12
N GLY A 25 -7.43 8.12 -4.34
CA GLY A 25 -6.87 9.13 -3.44
C GLY A 25 -5.36 8.96 -3.25
N ARG A 26 -4.68 10.08 -2.95
CA ARG A 26 -3.26 10.14 -2.60
C ARG A 26 -3.03 11.20 -1.53
N GLU A 27 -2.28 10.82 -0.51
CA GLU A 27 -1.78 11.72 0.53
C GLU A 27 -0.29 11.47 0.74
N ASP A 28 0.52 12.51 0.58
CA ASP A 28 1.96 12.49 0.84
C ASP A 28 2.21 12.96 2.28
N HIS A 29 2.96 12.17 3.05
CA HIS A 29 3.29 12.47 4.44
C HIS A 29 4.62 13.19 4.58
N GLU A 30 4.80 13.94 5.67
CA GLU A 30 6.05 14.67 5.96
C GLU A 30 7.27 13.74 6.12
N ASP A 31 7.05 12.48 6.50
CA ASP A 31 8.10 11.45 6.60
C ASP A 31 8.51 10.83 5.25
N GLY A 32 7.88 11.29 4.16
CA GLY A 32 8.11 10.84 2.79
C GLY A 32 7.38 9.54 2.42
N SER A 33 6.56 8.98 3.32
CA SER A 33 5.63 7.92 2.95
C SER A 33 4.42 8.47 2.19
N VAL A 34 3.71 7.61 1.48
CA VAL A 34 2.51 7.99 0.71
C VAL A 34 1.37 7.03 1.02
N SER A 35 0.22 7.56 1.44
CA SER A 35 -1.03 6.82 1.51
C SER A 35 -1.74 6.86 0.16
N LEU A 36 -2.23 5.72 -0.31
CA LEU A 36 -3.05 5.62 -1.52
C LEU A 36 -4.36 4.90 -1.21
N ASP A 37 -5.47 5.48 -1.62
CA ASP A 37 -6.76 4.81 -1.64
C ASP A 37 -6.90 4.09 -2.97
N VAL A 38 -7.00 2.76 -2.91
CA VAL A 38 -6.95 1.90 -4.09
C VAL A 38 -8.09 0.90 -4.15
N ARG A 39 -8.49 0.57 -5.37
CA ARG A 39 -9.30 -0.60 -5.69
C ARG A 39 -8.47 -1.59 -6.48
N LEU A 40 -8.38 -2.80 -5.93
CA LEU A 40 -7.55 -3.90 -6.41
C LEU A 40 -8.40 -5.17 -6.55
N THR A 41 -8.04 -6.03 -7.51
CA THR A 41 -8.45 -7.44 -7.48
C THR A 41 -7.65 -8.20 -6.42
N ALA A 42 -8.13 -9.37 -6.01
CA ALA A 42 -7.40 -10.24 -5.07
C ALA A 42 -5.96 -10.53 -5.56
N ARG A 43 -5.80 -10.81 -6.86
CA ARG A 43 -4.48 -11.05 -7.46
C ARG A 43 -3.54 -9.84 -7.33
N GLN A 44 -4.03 -8.63 -7.59
CA GLN A 44 -3.21 -7.42 -7.51
C GLN A 44 -2.86 -7.10 -6.05
N ALA A 45 -3.76 -7.38 -5.10
CA ALA A 45 -3.45 -7.26 -3.67
C ALA A 45 -2.32 -8.22 -3.24
N ASP A 46 -2.36 -9.49 -3.67
CA ASP A 46 -1.28 -10.46 -3.43
C ASP A 46 0.07 -10.00 -4.05
N GLU A 47 0.05 -9.46 -5.27
CA GLU A 47 1.25 -8.95 -5.92
C GLU A 47 1.82 -7.72 -5.21
N LEU A 48 0.95 -6.82 -4.73
CA LEU A 48 1.34 -5.64 -3.95
C LEU A 48 1.94 -6.04 -2.60
N ASP A 49 1.34 -6.99 -1.89
CA ASP A 49 1.82 -7.46 -0.59
C ASP A 49 3.26 -8.02 -0.68
N ARG A 50 3.51 -8.83 -1.72
CA ARG A 50 4.86 -9.36 -2.02
C ARG A 50 5.86 -8.25 -2.30
N LYS A 51 5.46 -7.21 -3.03
CA LYS A 51 6.31 -6.06 -3.36
C LYS A 51 6.58 -5.17 -2.15
N LEU A 52 5.59 -4.99 -1.28
CA LEU A 52 5.74 -4.32 0.00
C LEU A 52 6.64 -5.12 0.96
N GLY A 53 6.99 -6.36 0.62
CA GLY A 53 7.77 -7.24 1.48
C GLY A 53 6.98 -7.67 2.72
N SER A 54 5.64 -7.58 2.65
CA SER A 54 4.72 -7.92 3.72
C SER A 54 4.50 -9.43 3.89
N GLY A 55 5.18 -10.24 3.07
CA GLY A 55 5.22 -11.71 3.16
C GLY A 55 5.66 -12.29 4.51
N GLN A 56 5.95 -11.45 5.51
CA GLN A 56 5.91 -11.83 6.91
C GLN A 56 5.75 -10.61 7.85
N LYS A 57 4.68 -9.80 7.73
CA LYS A 57 4.27 -8.88 8.82
C LYS A 57 2.81 -8.43 8.71
N ALA A 58 1.90 -9.39 8.73
CA ALA A 58 0.58 -9.15 9.30
C ALA A 58 0.69 -9.12 10.83
N GLN A 59 1.14 -8.00 11.41
CA GLN A 59 0.83 -7.65 12.80
C GLN A 59 0.92 -6.14 12.99
N LYS A 60 -0.22 -5.48 12.78
CA LYS A 60 -0.73 -4.53 13.76
C LYS A 60 -2.26 -4.55 13.70
N GLU A 61 -2.83 -5.68 14.11
CA GLU A 61 -4.15 -5.65 14.72
C GLU A 61 -3.93 -5.04 16.10
N ASP A 62 -4.10 -3.72 16.24
CA ASP A 62 -4.28 -3.07 17.54
C ASP A 62 -5.62 -3.54 18.11
N TRP A 63 -5.62 -4.72 18.72
CA TRP A 63 -6.58 -5.06 19.76
C TRP A 63 -6.15 -4.34 21.05
N GLU A 64 -6.14 -3.01 21.06
CA GLU A 64 -5.93 -2.26 22.30
C GLU A 64 -7.27 -2.17 23.05
N ARG A 65 -7.43 -3.17 23.92
CA ARG A 65 -8.20 -3.26 25.18
C ARG A 65 -9.25 -2.19 25.51
#